data_AF-F3GM24-F1
#
_entry.id   AF-F3GM24-F1
#
_cell.length_a   1.000
_cell.length_b   1.000
_cell.length_c   1.000
_cell.angle_alpha   90.00
_cell.angle_beta   90.00
_cell.angle_gamma   90.00
#
_symmetry.space_group_name_H-M   'P 1'
#
loop_
_entity.id
_entity.type
_entity.pdbx_description
1 polymer ?
#
loop_
_entity_poly.entity_id
_entity_poly.type
_entity_poly.pdbx_seq_one_letter_code
_entity_poly.pdbx_strand_id
1 'polypeptide(L)'
;RVVSSQGFGRRFVAPALSELASRYPKLDIRLDIQDRLVDLIEEGVDLDIRVGNEIAPHLRARHLASNWRVLCASPGYLNLHGTPLNLGELANHDCLVIKERDRPFGIWHLNGPQGAETVKVTGSLSTN
;
A
#
# COMPACT_ATOMS: atom_id res chain seq x y z
N ARG A 1 -17.91 -9.60 6.58
CA ARG A 1 -16.93 -9.66 5.47
C ARG A 1 -15.91 -8.54 5.62
N VAL A 2 -14.62 -8.87 5.58
CA VAL A 2 -13.50 -7.93 5.74
C VAL A 2 -12.67 -7.93 4.46
N VAL A 3 -12.22 -6.76 4.01
CA VAL A 3 -11.31 -6.63 2.87
C VAL A 3 -9.98 -6.03 3.32
N SER A 4 -8.87 -6.39 2.68
CA SER A 4 -7.55 -5.82 2.98
C SER A 4 -6.57 -5.91 1.80
N SER A 5 -5.52 -5.07 1.80
CA SER A 5 -4.51 -5.05 0.73
C SER A 5 -3.59 -6.26 0.80
N GLN A 6 -2.92 -6.62 -0.30
CA GLN A 6 -2.21 -7.89 -0.38
C GLN A 6 -1.15 -8.11 0.72
N GLY A 7 -0.16 -7.23 0.80
CA GLY A 7 0.93 -7.36 1.78
C GLY A 7 0.45 -7.21 3.23
N PHE A 8 -0.39 -6.20 3.50
CA PHE A 8 -0.87 -5.92 4.85
C PHE A 8 -1.87 -6.98 5.34
N GLY A 9 -2.79 -7.37 4.47
CA GLY A 9 -3.82 -8.36 4.73
C GLY A 9 -3.23 -9.71 5.11
N ARG A 10 -2.27 -10.21 4.33
CA ARG A 10 -1.61 -11.49 4.60
C ARG A 10 -0.76 -11.45 5.87
N ARG A 11 -0.02 -10.36 6.10
CA ARG A 11 0.96 -10.28 7.19
C ARG A 11 0.35 -9.95 8.55
N PHE A 12 -0.71 -9.14 8.60
CA PHE A 12 -1.26 -8.61 9.84
C PHE A 12 -2.74 -8.92 10.04
N VAL A 13 -3.57 -8.74 9.01
CA VAL A 13 -5.03 -8.91 9.17
C VAL A 13 -5.42 -10.38 9.31
N ALA A 14 -4.90 -11.26 8.46
CA ALA A 14 -5.24 -12.69 8.51
C ALA A 14 -4.88 -13.34 9.86
N PRO A 15 -3.69 -13.13 10.44
CA PRO A 15 -3.39 -13.63 11.79
C PRO A 15 -4.34 -13.05 12.87
N ALA A 16 -4.63 -11.75 12.83
CA ALA A 16 -5.52 -11.11 13.80
C ALA A 16 -6.97 -11.64 13.70
N LEU A 17 -7.47 -11.88 12.49
CA LEU A 17 -8.80 -12.48 12.28
C LEU A 17 -8.84 -13.95 12.72
N SER A 18 -7.73 -14.68 12.58
CA SER A 18 -7.62 -16.05 13.08
C SER A 18 -7.68 -16.11 14.62
N GLU A 19 -6.97 -15.20 15.30
CA GLU A 19 -7.08 -15.04 16.75
C GLU A 19 -8.50 -14.63 17.17
N LEU A 20 -9.11 -13.68 16.45
CA LEU A 20 -10.48 -13.23 16.69
C LEU A 20 -11.50 -14.37 16.56
N ALA A 21 -11.39 -15.18 15.50
CA ALA A 21 -12.26 -16.34 15.27
C ALA A 21 -12.11 -17.38 16.41
N SER A 22 -10.89 -17.59 16.89
CA SER A 22 -10.61 -18.49 18.01
C SER A 22 -11.25 -17.99 19.32
N ARG A 23 -11.20 -16.67 19.55
CA ARG A 23 -11.78 -16.03 20.74
C ARG A 23 -13.31 -15.95 20.69
N TYR A 24 -13.89 -15.85 19.50
CA TYR A 24 -15.34 -15.69 19.28
C TYR A 24 -15.85 -16.72 18.25
N PRO A 25 -16.06 -17.99 18.64
CA PRO A 25 -16.38 -19.08 17.70
C PRO A 25 -17.70 -18.96 16.94
N LYS A 26 -18.57 -18.01 17.32
CA LYS A 26 -19.85 -17.75 16.65
C LYS A 26 -19.71 -16.76 15.48
N LEU A 27 -18.54 -16.13 15.30
CA LEU A 27 -18.31 -15.22 14.18
C LEU A 27 -18.06 -16.02 12.91
N ASP A 28 -18.80 -15.68 11.85
CA ASP A 28 -18.48 -16.09 10.48
C ASP A 28 -17.65 -14.97 9.82
N ILE A 29 -16.37 -15.25 9.57
CA ILE A 29 -15.41 -14.26 9.07
C ILE A 29 -14.90 -14.69 7.70
N ARG A 30 -15.24 -13.88 6.70
CA ARG A 30 -14.63 -13.94 5.37
C ARG A 30 -13.67 -12.77 5.18
N LEU A 31 -12.42 -13.08 4.82
CA LEU A 31 -11.40 -12.11 4.42
C LEU A 31 -11.20 -12.18 2.90
N ASP A 32 -11.44 -11.08 2.21
CA ASP A 32 -11.11 -10.94 0.78
C ASP A 32 -9.85 -10.05 0.64
N ILE A 33 -8.84 -10.54 -0.07
CA ILE A 33 -7.60 -9.80 -0.34
C ILE A 33 -7.61 -9.31 -1.79
N GLN A 34 -7.53 -8.00 -2.00
CA GLN A 34 -7.65 -7.39 -3.33
C GLN A 34 -6.88 -6.07 -3.44
N ASP A 35 -6.38 -5.73 -4.63
CA ASP A 35 -5.60 -4.50 -4.87
C ASP A 35 -6.39 -3.48 -5.70
N ARG A 36 -7.63 -3.22 -5.25
CA ARG A 36 -8.50 -2.16 -5.76
C ARG A 36 -9.27 -1.48 -4.63
N LEU A 37 -9.80 -0.30 -4.91
CA LEU A 37 -10.81 0.33 -4.05
C LEU A 37 -12.11 -0.49 -4.10
N VAL A 38 -12.78 -0.51 -2.95
CA VAL A 38 -14.00 -1.28 -2.67
C VAL A 38 -15.04 -0.30 -2.16
N ASP A 39 -16.22 -0.34 -2.75
CA ASP A 39 -17.37 0.35 -2.17
C ASP A 39 -17.97 -0.55 -1.09
N LEU A 40 -17.89 -0.12 0.17
CA LEU A 40 -18.33 -0.95 1.29
C LEU A 40 -19.83 -1.20 1.29
N ILE A 41 -20.61 -0.24 0.79
CA ILE A 41 -22.06 -0.30 0.77
C ILE A 41 -22.51 -1.18 -0.38
N GLU A 42 -22.08 -0.86 -1.61
CA GLU A 42 -22.52 -1.59 -2.80
C GLU A 42 -22.04 -3.05 -2.78
N GLU A 43 -20.84 -3.29 -2.26
CA GLU A 43 -20.29 -4.64 -2.21
C GLU A 43 -20.68 -5.42 -0.96
N GLY A 44 -21.37 -4.82 0.02
CA GLY A 44 -21.74 -5.49 1.27
C GLY A 44 -20.54 -5.93 2.10
N VAL A 45 -19.57 -5.03 2.28
CA VAL A 45 -18.35 -5.23 3.07
C VAL A 45 -18.46 -4.44 4.36
N ASP A 46 -18.23 -5.11 5.49
CA ASP A 46 -18.36 -4.47 6.81
C ASP A 46 -17.14 -3.63 7.18
N LEU A 47 -15.94 -4.03 6.72
CA LEU A 47 -14.68 -3.40 7.10
C LEU A 47 -13.64 -3.51 5.98
N ASP A 48 -12.97 -2.39 5.68
CA ASP A 48 -11.73 -2.36 4.90
C ASP A 48 -10.55 -1.92 5.76
N ILE A 49 -9.57 -2.80 5.89
CA ILE A 49 -8.32 -2.54 6.58
C ILE A 49 -7.23 -2.38 5.53
N ARG A 50 -6.85 -1.14 5.24
CA ARG A 50 -5.91 -0.82 4.15
C ARG A 50 -4.86 0.19 4.54
N VAL A 51 -3.76 0.14 3.79
CA VAL A 51 -2.74 1.20 3.73
C VAL A 51 -3.18 2.19 2.65
N GLY A 52 -3.27 3.47 2.98
CA GLY A 52 -3.75 4.52 2.08
C GLY A 52 -4.34 5.68 2.88
N ASN A 53 -4.45 6.84 2.25
CA ASN A 53 -4.85 8.08 2.93
C ASN A 53 -6.19 8.63 2.44
N GLU A 54 -6.67 8.19 1.27
CA GLU A 54 -7.94 8.66 0.74
C GLU A 54 -9.11 7.81 1.24
N ILE A 55 -9.98 8.45 2.00
CA ILE A 55 -11.15 7.84 2.62
C ILE A 55 -12.36 8.68 2.22
N ALA A 56 -13.36 8.02 1.64
CA ALA A 56 -14.56 8.70 1.20
C ALA A 56 -15.25 9.38 2.40
N PRO A 57 -15.78 10.61 2.24
CA PRO A 57 -16.31 11.39 3.38
C PRO A 57 -17.47 10.72 4.14
N HIS A 58 -18.18 9.80 3.48
CA HIS A 58 -19.30 9.07 4.07
C HIS A 58 -18.85 7.87 4.93
N LEU A 59 -17.55 7.54 4.94
CA LEU A 59 -16.99 6.46 5.74
C LEU A 59 -16.39 6.99 7.05
N ARG A 60 -16.49 6.18 8.10
CA ARG A 60 -15.76 6.42 9.35
C ARG A 60 -14.45 5.63 9.32
N ALA A 61 -13.35 6.32 9.57
CA ALA A 61 -12.03 5.73 9.63
C ALA A 61 -11.41 5.82 11.01
N ARG A 62 -10.58 4.81 11.32
CA ARG A 62 -9.73 4.79 12.50
C ARG A 62 -8.29 4.57 12.07
N HIS A 63 -7.41 5.50 12.42
CA HIS A 63 -5.97 5.31 12.22
C HIS A 63 -5.46 4.17 13.11
N LEU A 64 -4.86 3.15 12.50
CA LEU A 64 -4.29 2.00 13.20
C LEU A 64 -2.79 2.19 13.46
N ALA A 65 -2.04 2.60 12.44
CA ALA A 65 -0.61 2.83 12.50
C ALA A 65 -0.14 3.66 11.30
N SER A 66 0.99 4.35 11.46
CA SER A 66 1.65 5.05 10.36
C SER A 66 2.46 4.07 9.50
N ASN A 67 2.41 4.24 8.19
CA ASN A 67 3.17 3.45 7.23
C ASN A 67 4.39 4.24 6.73
N TRP A 68 5.60 3.77 7.04
CA TRP A 68 6.86 4.40 6.63
C TRP A 68 7.44 3.68 5.43
N ARG A 69 7.71 4.42 4.35
CA ARG A 69 8.36 3.91 3.15
C ARG A 69 9.68 4.62 2.93
N VAL A 70 10.68 3.88 2.47
CA VAL A 70 11.99 4.39 2.12
C VAL A 70 12.30 4.01 0.67
N LEU A 71 12.99 4.90 -0.03
CA LEU A 71 13.61 4.55 -1.30
C LEU A 71 14.82 3.67 -1.01
N CYS A 72 14.92 2.56 -1.74
CA CYS A 72 16.04 1.65 -1.63
C CYS A 72 16.34 1.01 -2.98
N ALA A 73 17.58 0.59 -3.15
CA ALA A 73 18.04 -0.16 -4.30
C ALA A 73 19.09 -1.18 -3.83
N SER A 74 19.28 -2.25 -4.59
CA SER A 74 20.36 -3.19 -4.28
C SER A 74 21.72 -2.54 -4.55
N PRO A 75 22.78 -2.89 -3.80
CA PRO A 75 24.13 -2.38 -4.08
C PRO A 75 24.60 -2.68 -5.51
N GLY A 76 24.25 -3.86 -6.04
CA GLY A 76 24.60 -4.25 -7.41
C GLY A 76 23.97 -3.35 -8.47
N TYR A 77 22.72 -2.95 -8.28
CA TYR A 77 22.04 -2.01 -9.17
C TYR A 77 22.72 -0.63 -9.17
N LEU A 78 23.00 -0.10 -7.97
CA LEU A 78 23.65 1.21 -7.83
C LEU A 78 25.08 1.22 -8.39
N ASN A 79 25.82 0.11 -8.27
CA ASN A 79 27.15 0.00 -8.87
C ASN A 79 27.11 0.04 -10.40
N LEU A 80 26.05 -0.47 -11.02
CA LEU A 80 25.92 -0.53 -12.48
C LEU A 80 25.28 0.75 -13.04
N HIS A 81 24.40 1.41 -12.30
CA HIS A 81 23.56 2.50 -12.82
C HIS A 81 23.79 3.84 -12.12
N GLY A 82 24.67 3.88 -11.11
CA GLY A 82 24.92 5.04 -10.28
C GLY A 82 23.88 5.21 -9.17
N THR A 83 24.20 6.09 -8.22
CA THR A 83 23.30 6.47 -7.13
C THR A 83 22.61 7.79 -7.47
N PRO A 84 21.26 7.85 -7.47
CA PRO A 84 20.54 9.10 -7.67
C PRO A 84 20.90 10.11 -6.58
N LEU A 85 21.26 11.34 -6.96
CA LEU A 85 21.59 12.44 -6.06
C LEU A 85 20.39 13.33 -5.74
N ASN A 86 19.33 13.23 -6.54
CA ASN A 86 18.06 13.94 -6.34
C ASN A 86 16.89 13.11 -6.88
N LEU A 87 15.66 13.49 -6.52
CA LEU A 87 14.46 12.77 -6.95
C LEU A 87 14.25 12.81 -8.47
N GLY A 88 14.65 13.88 -9.16
CA GLY A 88 14.48 14.00 -10.61
C GLY A 88 15.24 12.93 -11.40
N GLU A 89 16.38 12.48 -10.88
CA GLU A 89 17.19 11.42 -11.49
C GLU A 89 16.49 10.06 -11.49
N LEU A 90 15.50 9.83 -10.61
CA LEU A 90 14.73 8.58 -10.58
C LEU A 90 14.00 8.29 -11.89
N ALA A 91 13.69 9.31 -12.70
CA ALA A 91 13.10 9.13 -14.03
C ALA A 91 14.03 8.38 -15.01
N ASN A 92 15.34 8.33 -14.72
CA ASN A 92 16.35 7.61 -15.51
C ASN A 92 16.72 6.25 -14.91
N HIS A 93 16.07 5.83 -13.83
CA HIS A 93 16.29 4.54 -13.18
C HIS A 93 15.09 3.61 -13.40
N ASP A 94 15.37 2.30 -13.47
CA ASP A 94 14.36 1.26 -13.52
C ASP A 94 13.70 1.11 -12.14
N CYS A 95 12.66 1.90 -11.89
CA CYS A 95 11.96 1.94 -10.63
C CYS A 95 10.92 0.81 -10.54
N LEU A 96 10.97 0.03 -9.47
CA LEU A 96 9.96 -0.99 -9.17
C LEU A 96 8.70 -0.32 -8.63
N VAL A 97 7.70 -0.12 -9.49
CA VAL A 97 6.45 0.55 -9.12
C VAL A 97 5.48 -0.44 -8.46
N ILE A 98 5.02 -0.10 -7.25
CA ILE A 98 3.93 -0.81 -6.58
C ILE A 98 2.60 -0.20 -7.02
N LYS A 99 1.66 -1.05 -7.47
CA LYS A 99 0.30 -0.60 -7.76
C LYS A 99 -0.52 -0.53 -6.47
N GLU A 100 -0.61 0.67 -5.91
CA GLU A 100 -1.45 0.92 -4.74
C GLU A 100 -2.90 1.20 -5.13
N ARG A 101 -3.83 0.98 -4.18
CA ARG A 101 -5.27 1.10 -4.42
C ARG A 101 -5.72 2.53 -4.72
N ASP A 102 -5.11 3.51 -4.05
CA ASP A 102 -5.50 4.93 -4.04
C ASP A 102 -4.44 5.84 -4.64
N ARG A 103 -3.45 5.30 -5.36
CA ARG A 103 -2.38 6.10 -6.00
C ARG A 103 -2.30 5.85 -7.50
N PRO A 104 -2.05 6.91 -8.31
CA PRO A 104 -1.75 6.74 -9.72
C PRO A 104 -0.50 5.88 -9.90
N PHE A 105 -0.56 4.96 -10.86
CA PHE A 105 0.59 4.13 -11.20
C PHE A 105 1.74 5.00 -11.75
N GLY A 106 2.95 4.77 -11.25
CA GLY A 106 4.17 5.48 -11.68
C GLY A 106 4.31 6.90 -11.11
N ILE A 107 3.49 7.28 -10.12
CA ILE A 107 3.61 8.56 -9.40
C ILE A 107 3.91 8.28 -7.93
N TRP A 108 5.12 8.59 -7.49
CA TRP A 108 5.51 8.47 -6.09
C TRP A 108 5.33 9.80 -5.37
N HIS A 109 4.61 9.73 -4.24
CA HIS A 109 4.49 10.83 -3.29
C HIS A 109 5.46 10.54 -2.14
N LEU A 110 6.47 11.37 -2.00
CA LEU A 110 7.56 11.21 -1.06
C LEU A 110 7.53 12.35 -0.05
N ASN A 111 7.93 12.08 1.19
CA ASN A 111 8.14 13.12 2.19
C ASN A 111 9.65 13.20 2.45
N GLY A 112 10.25 14.30 2.00
CA GLY A 112 11.67 14.59 2.16
C GLY A 112 11.92 15.69 3.20
N PRO A 113 13.20 16.06 3.40
CA PRO A 113 13.60 17.14 4.31
C PRO A 113 12.97 18.50 3.97
N GLN A 114 12.56 18.70 2.73
CA GLN A 114 11.95 19.93 2.22
C GLN A 114 10.40 19.87 2.17
N GLY A 115 9.81 18.77 2.66
CA GLY A 115 8.37 18.54 2.64
C GLY A 115 7.95 17.48 1.64
N ALA A 116 6.68 17.54 1.22
CA ALA A 116 6.10 16.59 0.28
C ALA A 116 6.55 16.90 -1.16
N GLU A 117 7.04 15.89 -1.85
CA GLU A 117 7.47 15.95 -3.25
C GLU A 117 6.82 14.83 -4.06
N THR A 118 6.47 15.12 -5.31
CA THR A 118 5.87 14.15 -6.22
C THR A 118 6.81 13.94 -7.40
N VAL A 119 7.16 12.68 -7.66
CA VAL A 119 8.03 12.30 -8.77
C VAL A 119 7.35 11.26 -9.65
N LYS A 120 7.46 11.45 -10.97
CA LYS A 120 7.07 10.44 -11.95
C LYS A 120 8.23 9.49 -12.15
N VAL A 121 7.96 8.20 -12.01
CA VAL A 121 8.94 7.14 -12.21
C VAL A 121 8.46 6.17 -13.28
N THR A 122 9.41 5.48 -13.88
CA THR A 122 9.17 4.43 -14.88
C THR A 122 9.98 3.21 -14.49
N GLY A 123 9.58 2.06 -15.02
CA GLY A 123 10.32 0.82 -14.83
C GLY A 123 9.82 -0.26 -15.77
N SER A 124 10.69 -1.21 -16.05
CA SER A 124 10.38 -2.41 -16.83
C SER A 124 9.57 -3.43 -16.02
N LEU A 125 9.61 -3.32 -14.68
CA LEU A 125 8.96 -4.21 -13.74
C LEU A 125 8.03 -3.45 -12.78
N SER A 126 6.94 -4.12 -12.39
CA SER A 126 6.01 -3.65 -11.37
C SER A 126 5.43 -4.81 -10.58
N THR A 127 4.96 -4.53 -9.37
CA THR A 127 4.35 -5.52 -8.46
C THR A 127 3.07 -4.93 -7.84
N ASN A 128 2.19 -5.81 -7.37
CA ASN A 128 1.12 -5.46 -6.44
C ASN A 128 1.56 -5.57 -4.98
#